data_AF-A0A1V4IRJ6-F1
#
_entry.id   AF-A0A1V4IRJ6-F1
#
_cell.length_a   1.000
_cell.length_b   1.000
_cell.length_c   1.000
_cell.angle_alpha   90.00
_cell.angle_beta   90.00
_cell.angle_gamma   90.00
#
_symmetry.space_group_name_H-M   'P 1'
#
loop_
_entity.id
_entity.type
_entity.pdbx_description
1 polymer ?
#
loop_
_entity_poly.entity_id
_entity_poly.type
_entity_poly.pdbx_seq_one_letter_code
_entity_poly.pdbx_strand_id
1 'polypeptide(L)'
;MILIVCKIILKNVKSKYGIYASLGNHDYDHKGDSTYRIDNFEKVGINILRDSVININKSFYIIGREDKFYERINGTKRKEFLELMDGIDKNLPIIVLDHQPSNLEEPIKTGVDLQLSGHTHKGQFFPFNLITKRVFKKDYGYLKIGNFQIIVSSGARTWGPPIRIGSKSEIVDIEIQFM
;
A
#
# COMPACT_ATOMS: atom_id res chain seq x y z
N MET A 1 5.03 0.93 -0.41
CA MET A 1 4.99 1.74 -1.63
C MET A 1 5.17 3.20 -1.20
N ILE A 2 6.38 3.75 -1.28
CA ILE A 2 6.54 5.22 -1.20
C ILE A 2 6.14 5.72 -2.58
N LEU A 3 4.87 6.04 -2.77
CA LEU A 3 4.36 6.74 -3.95
C LEU A 3 4.70 8.24 -3.84
N ILE A 4 5.94 8.58 -3.51
CA ILE A 4 6.52 9.87 -3.94
C ILE A 4 7.07 9.65 -5.35
N VAL A 5 6.20 9.18 -6.25
CA VAL A 5 6.38 9.49 -7.67
C VAL A 5 6.23 11.00 -7.71
N CYS A 6 7.31 11.67 -8.12
CA CYS A 6 7.45 13.12 -8.12
C CYS A 6 6.12 13.80 -8.42
N LYS A 7 5.70 14.79 -7.62
CA LYS A 7 4.50 15.62 -7.79
C LYS A 7 4.19 15.99 -9.26
N ILE A 8 5.24 16.13 -10.07
CA ILE A 8 5.22 16.43 -11.52
C ILE A 8 4.77 15.24 -12.38
N ILE A 9 5.17 14.02 -12.07
CA ILE A 9 4.85 12.80 -12.85
C ILE A 9 3.41 12.37 -12.59
N LEU A 10 2.94 12.37 -11.33
CA LEU A 10 1.57 11.96 -11.00
C LEU A 10 0.51 12.94 -11.49
N LYS A 11 0.83 14.24 -11.58
CA LYS A 11 -0.12 15.26 -12.06
C LYS A 11 -0.61 15.00 -13.50
N ASN A 12 0.17 14.29 -14.31
CA ASN A 12 -0.19 13.98 -15.70
C ASN A 12 -0.91 12.63 -15.85
N VAL A 13 -1.06 11.87 -14.77
CA VAL A 13 -1.79 10.60 -14.80
C VAL A 13 -3.28 10.91 -14.93
N LYS A 14 -3.88 10.48 -16.05
CA LYS A 14 -5.32 10.53 -16.25
C LYS A 14 -5.91 9.19 -15.82
N SER A 15 -6.76 9.22 -14.81
CA SER A 15 -7.49 8.05 -14.32
C SER A 15 -8.99 8.28 -14.46
N LYS A 16 -9.71 7.28 -14.95
CA LYS A 16 -11.19 7.30 -15.05
C LYS A 16 -11.84 7.38 -13.67
N TYR A 17 -11.27 6.70 -12.69
CA TYR A 17 -11.85 6.54 -11.35
C TYR A 17 -11.09 7.32 -10.27
N GLY A 18 -10.08 8.10 -10.64
CA GLY A 18 -9.23 8.84 -9.71
C GLY A 18 -7.96 8.08 -9.32
N ILE A 19 -7.12 8.74 -8.52
CA ILE A 19 -5.86 8.18 -8.01
C ILE A 19 -6.01 8.05 -6.50
N TYR A 20 -5.67 6.88 -5.97
CA TYR A 20 -5.79 6.56 -4.55
C TYR A 20 -4.45 6.08 -4.01
N ALA A 21 -4.14 6.42 -2.77
CA ALA A 21 -2.94 5.95 -2.08
C ALA A 21 -3.22 5.75 -0.59
N SER A 22 -2.50 4.80 0.03
CA SER A 22 -2.31 4.76 1.48
C SER A 22 -0.94 5.32 1.83
N LEU A 23 -0.82 5.82 3.06
CA LEU A 23 0.43 6.34 3.58
C LEU A 23 1.38 5.18 3.92
N GLY A 24 2.67 5.45 3.83
CA GLY A 24 3.71 4.58 4.35
C GLY A 24 4.42 5.17 5.57
N ASN A 25 5.27 4.35 6.19
CA ASN A 25 6.04 4.74 7.37
C ASN A 25 6.91 6.00 7.19
N HIS A 26 7.30 6.34 5.96
CA HIS A 26 8.08 7.53 5.65
C HIS A 26 7.22 8.77 5.36
N ASP A 27 5.90 8.63 5.36
CA ASP A 27 5.00 9.75 5.11
C ASP A 27 4.64 10.54 6.38
N TYR A 28 5.03 10.04 7.55
CA TYR A 28 5.00 10.77 8.80
C TYR A 28 6.35 11.46 9.02
N ASP A 29 6.32 12.60 9.69
CA ASP A 29 7.53 13.22 10.20
C ASP A 29 7.98 12.55 11.51
N HIS A 30 9.04 13.10 12.12
CA HIS A 30 9.59 12.58 13.39
C HIS A 30 8.63 12.72 14.59
N LYS A 31 7.56 13.52 14.47
CA LYS A 31 6.51 13.69 15.48
C LYS A 31 5.27 12.85 15.16
N GLY A 32 5.27 12.09 14.06
CA GLY A 32 4.13 11.29 13.65
C GLY A 32 3.07 12.07 12.87
N ASP A 33 3.37 13.29 12.40
CA ASP A 33 2.45 14.10 11.60
C ASP A 33 2.63 13.82 10.10
N SER A 34 1.52 13.63 9.40
CA SER A 34 1.45 13.42 7.94
C SER A 34 0.71 14.53 7.19
N THR A 35 0.18 15.54 7.90
CA THR A 35 -0.69 16.60 7.35
C THR A 35 -0.05 17.28 6.14
N TYR A 36 1.20 17.73 6.28
CA TYR A 36 1.93 18.37 5.18
C TYR A 36 2.04 17.47 3.93
N ARG A 37 2.22 16.16 4.10
CA ARG A 37 2.33 15.23 2.97
C ARG A 37 0.98 14.96 2.34
N ILE A 38 -0.06 14.73 3.14
CA ILE A 38 -1.44 14.58 2.69
C ILE A 38 -1.85 15.79 1.85
N ASP A 39 -1.67 17.01 2.36
CA ASP A 39 -1.98 18.25 1.66
C ASP A 39 -1.29 18.35 0.29
N ASN A 40 -0.05 17.88 0.19
CA ASN A 40 0.69 17.92 -1.06
C ASN A 40 0.21 16.89 -2.08
N PHE A 41 -0.23 15.72 -1.62
CA PHE A 41 -0.82 14.68 -2.47
C PHE A 41 -2.21 15.10 -2.97
N GLU A 42 -3.05 15.62 -2.09
CA GLU A 42 -4.40 16.05 -2.43
C GLU A 42 -4.39 17.24 -3.40
N LYS A 43 -3.45 18.19 -3.25
CA LYS A 43 -3.23 19.30 -4.20
C LYS A 43 -2.93 18.85 -5.63
N VAL A 44 -2.52 17.59 -5.84
CA VAL A 44 -2.30 17.03 -7.18
C VAL A 44 -3.31 15.95 -7.56
N GLY A 45 -4.44 15.88 -6.84
CA GLY A 45 -5.57 15.01 -7.17
C GLY A 45 -5.42 13.56 -6.70
N ILE A 46 -4.54 13.29 -5.74
CA ILE A 46 -4.39 11.96 -5.13
C ILE A 46 -5.24 11.92 -3.85
N ASN A 47 -6.15 10.97 -3.79
CA ASN A 47 -7.02 10.74 -2.63
C ASN A 47 -6.29 9.83 -1.65
N ILE A 48 -5.98 10.35 -0.46
CA ILE A 48 -5.33 9.57 0.58
C ILE A 48 -6.38 8.81 1.39
N LEU A 49 -6.21 7.49 1.48
CA LEU A 49 -7.07 6.59 2.25
C LEU A 49 -6.33 6.18 3.53
N ARG A 50 -6.96 6.44 4.69
CA ARG A 50 -6.42 6.16 6.03
C ARG A 50 -7.49 5.46 6.84
N ASP A 51 -7.35 4.14 7.02
CA ASP A 51 -8.37 3.27 7.61
C ASP A 51 -9.79 3.65 7.16
N SER A 52 -9.90 3.79 5.84
CA SER A 52 -11.09 4.23 5.14
C SER A 52 -11.32 3.36 3.90
N VAL A 53 -12.60 3.28 3.53
CA VAL A 53 -13.10 2.43 2.47
C VAL A 53 -13.81 3.31 1.45
N ILE A 54 -13.56 3.05 0.17
CA ILE A 54 -14.29 3.70 -0.92
C ILE A 54 -14.84 2.65 -1.89
N ASN A 55 -16.09 2.82 -2.28
CA ASN A 55 -16.69 2.04 -3.36
C ASN A 55 -16.48 2.78 -4.69
N ILE A 56 -15.74 2.15 -5.61
CA ILE A 56 -15.50 2.69 -6.94
C ILE A 56 -16.63 2.24 -7.86
N ASN A 57 -17.45 3.22 -8.26
CA ASN A 57 -18.50 3.04 -9.27
C ASN A 57 -19.48 1.88 -8.96
N LYS A 58 -19.75 1.59 -7.68
CA LYS A 58 -20.57 0.44 -7.26
C LYS A 58 -20.08 -0.91 -7.82
N SER A 59 -18.79 -1.00 -8.14
CA SER A 59 -18.20 -2.12 -8.88
C SER A 59 -17.15 -2.87 -8.08
N PHE A 60 -16.37 -2.18 -7.24
CA PHE A 60 -15.38 -2.79 -6.35
C PHE A 60 -15.01 -1.81 -5.24
N TYR A 61 -14.41 -2.31 -4.16
CA TYR A 61 -13.94 -1.52 -3.04
C TYR A 61 -12.43 -1.34 -3.05
N ILE A 62 -11.98 -0.16 -2.63
CA ILE A 62 -10.59 0.09 -2.25
C ILE A 62 -10.57 0.44 -0.75
N ILE A 63 -9.77 -0.30 0.01
CA ILE A 63 -9.51 -0.05 1.43
C ILE A 63 -8.08 0.48 1.54
N GLY A 64 -7.91 1.68 2.10
CA GLY A 64 -6.58 2.15 2.49
C GLY A 64 -6.36 1.95 3.97
N ARG A 65 -5.25 1.30 4.34
CA ARG A 65 -4.86 1.13 5.73
C ARG A 65 -4.01 2.28 6.21
N GLU A 66 -4.18 2.66 7.47
CA GLU A 66 -3.17 3.43 8.18
C GLU A 66 -1.89 2.59 8.33
N ASP A 67 -0.72 3.21 8.16
CA ASP A 67 0.55 2.51 8.29
C ASP A 67 0.82 2.14 9.76
N LYS A 68 1.34 0.93 10.01
CA LYS A 68 1.64 0.46 11.37
C LYS A 68 2.63 1.34 12.13
N PHE A 69 3.48 2.10 11.43
CA PHE A 69 4.39 3.05 12.06
C PHE A 69 3.64 4.19 12.77
N TYR A 70 2.46 4.57 12.27
CA TYR A 70 1.59 5.54 12.93
C TYR A 70 1.22 5.09 14.34
N GLU A 71 0.84 3.82 14.51
CA GLU A 71 0.51 3.24 15.82
C GLU A 71 1.68 3.33 16.79
N ARG A 72 2.88 3.03 16.28
CA ARG A 72 4.11 3.03 17.08
C ARG A 72 4.49 4.42 17.58
N ILE A 73 4.27 5.48 16.79
CA ILE A 73 4.67 6.84 17.18
C ILE A 73 3.57 7.56 17.94
N ASN A 74 2.33 7.50 17.46
CA ASN A 74 1.23 8.31 17.99
C ASN A 74 0.44 7.60 19.10
N GLY A 75 0.67 6.30 19.31
CA GLY A 75 -0.03 5.49 20.31
C GLY A 75 -1.50 5.19 19.98
N THR A 76 -2.01 5.72 18.86
CA THR A 76 -3.35 5.41 18.35
C THR A 76 -3.29 4.16 17.47
N LYS A 77 -4.04 3.13 17.86
CA LYS A 77 -4.15 1.90 17.09
C LYS A 77 -4.88 2.18 15.76
N ARG A 78 -4.39 1.57 14.67
CA ARG A 78 -5.08 1.51 13.39
C ARG A 78 -6.34 0.68 13.56
N LYS A 79 -7.38 0.95 12.76
CA LYS A 79 -8.62 0.17 12.82
C LYS A 79 -8.36 -1.29 12.51
N GLU A 80 -9.09 -2.15 13.22
CA GLU A 80 -9.09 -3.56 12.91
C GLU A 80 -9.68 -3.79 11.51
N PHE A 81 -9.21 -4.85 10.84
CA PHE A 81 -9.70 -5.16 9.49
C PHE A 81 -11.21 -5.40 9.48
N LEU A 82 -11.73 -6.05 10.53
CA LEU A 82 -13.16 -6.33 10.66
C LEU A 82 -14.01 -5.05 10.71
N GLU A 83 -13.51 -3.99 11.35
CA GLU A 83 -14.21 -2.69 11.41
C GLU A 83 -14.29 -2.04 10.02
N LEU A 84 -13.22 -2.14 9.23
CA LEU A 84 -13.20 -1.62 7.86
C LEU A 84 -14.11 -2.39 6.91
N MET A 85 -14.44 -3.63 7.25
CA MET A 85 -15.27 -4.51 6.44
C MET A 85 -16.76 -4.37 6.76
N ASP A 86 -17.11 -3.57 7.77
CA ASP A 86 -18.51 -3.33 8.12
C ASP A 86 -19.24 -2.62 6.97
N GLY A 87 -20.42 -3.14 6.61
CA GLY A 87 -21.22 -2.61 5.50
C GLY A 87 -20.67 -2.84 4.08
N ILE A 88 -19.55 -3.55 3.89
CA ILE A 88 -19.03 -3.91 2.57
C ILE A 88 -19.85 -5.08 1.98
N ASP A 89 -20.34 -4.90 0.75
CA ASP A 89 -20.89 -6.01 -0.04
C ASP A 89 -19.74 -6.92 -0.51
N LYS A 90 -19.64 -8.10 0.10
CA LYS A 90 -18.60 -9.10 -0.19
C LYS A 90 -18.77 -9.82 -1.53
N ASN A 91 -19.85 -9.54 -2.26
CA ASN A 91 -19.98 -10.00 -3.65
C ASN A 91 -19.22 -9.10 -4.63
N LEU A 92 -18.84 -7.89 -4.20
CA LEU A 92 -17.97 -7.02 -4.97
C LEU A 92 -16.50 -7.27 -4.61
N PRO A 93 -15.57 -7.13 -5.56
CA PRO A 93 -14.16 -7.29 -5.30
C PRO A 93 -13.63 -6.27 -4.29
N ILE A 94 -12.67 -6.70 -3.47
CA ILE A 94 -12.08 -5.89 -2.41
C ILE A 94 -10.56 -5.81 -2.60
N ILE A 95 -10.09 -4.61 -2.91
CA ILE A 95 -8.66 -4.28 -3.05
C ILE A 95 -8.20 -3.52 -1.82
N VAL A 96 -7.02 -3.87 -1.31
CA VAL A 96 -6.42 -3.26 -0.12
C VAL A 96 -5.09 -2.62 -0.45
N LEU A 97 -4.93 -1.36 -0.08
CA LEU A 97 -3.67 -0.63 -0.07
C LEU A 97 -3.11 -0.65 1.36
N ASP A 98 -2.19 -1.57 1.64
CA ASP A 98 -1.45 -1.62 2.92
C ASP A 98 0.04 -1.49 2.60
N HIS A 99 0.70 -0.45 3.11
CA HIS A 99 2.10 -0.17 2.78
C HIS A 99 3.02 -1.33 3.12
N GLN A 100 2.76 -2.03 4.24
CA GLN A 100 3.60 -3.09 4.77
C GLN A 100 2.97 -4.48 4.50
N PRO A 101 3.69 -5.42 3.84
CA PRO A 101 3.18 -6.76 3.53
C PRO A 101 3.27 -7.69 4.75
N SER A 102 2.54 -7.34 5.81
CA SER A 102 2.56 -8.02 7.11
C SER A 102 1.13 -8.31 7.59
N ASN A 103 0.98 -9.20 8.59
CA ASN A 103 -0.32 -9.66 9.12
C ASN A 103 -1.30 -10.14 8.04
N LEU A 104 -0.83 -10.90 7.04
CA LEU A 104 -1.67 -11.34 5.92
C LEU A 104 -2.88 -12.19 6.35
N GLU A 105 -2.92 -12.68 7.60
CA GLU A 105 -4.09 -13.41 8.10
C GLU A 105 -5.36 -12.54 8.22
N GLU A 106 -5.24 -11.27 8.58
CA GLU A 106 -6.38 -10.34 8.68
C GLU A 106 -7.13 -10.20 7.35
N PRO A 107 -6.49 -9.78 6.23
CA PRO A 107 -7.16 -9.65 4.93
C PRO A 107 -7.65 -11.00 4.39
N ILE A 108 -6.89 -12.08 4.62
CA ILE A 108 -7.32 -13.44 4.20
C ILE A 108 -8.62 -13.84 4.91
N LYS A 109 -8.71 -13.69 6.24
CA LYS A 109 -9.89 -14.10 7.03
C LYS A 109 -11.11 -13.23 6.78
N THR A 110 -10.92 -12.00 6.29
CA THR A 110 -12.01 -11.05 6.06
C THR A 110 -12.57 -11.11 4.64
N GLY A 111 -11.92 -11.83 3.72
CA GLY A 111 -12.39 -12.02 2.35
C GLY A 111 -11.85 -10.99 1.36
N VAL A 112 -10.68 -10.42 1.62
CA VAL A 112 -9.99 -9.56 0.66
C VAL A 112 -9.54 -10.36 -0.56
N ASP A 113 -9.71 -9.81 -1.76
CA ASP A 113 -9.28 -10.46 -3.00
C ASP A 113 -7.83 -10.12 -3.36
N LEU A 114 -7.44 -8.86 -3.19
CA LEU A 114 -6.11 -8.37 -3.58
C LEU A 114 -5.55 -7.36 -2.58
N GLN A 115 -4.33 -7.58 -2.12
CA GLN A 115 -3.53 -6.59 -1.40
C GLN A 115 -2.36 -6.09 -2.25
N LEU A 116 -2.20 -4.77 -2.29
CA LEU A 116 -1.06 -4.09 -2.89
C LEU A 116 -0.19 -3.49 -1.79
N SER A 117 1.10 -3.86 -1.79
CA SER A 117 2.06 -3.45 -0.77
C SER A 117 3.41 -3.07 -1.36
N GLY A 118 4.29 -2.50 -0.52
CA GLY A 118 5.70 -2.32 -0.84
C GLY A 118 6.55 -2.37 0.42
N HIS A 119 7.17 -1.24 0.80
CA HIS A 119 7.90 -1.05 2.07
C HIS A 119 9.23 -1.79 2.17
N THR A 120 9.34 -3.02 1.67
CA THR A 120 10.56 -3.83 1.79
C THR A 120 11.70 -3.34 0.89
N HIS A 121 11.39 -2.61 -0.18
CA HIS A 121 12.31 -2.24 -1.26
C HIS A 121 13.11 -3.42 -1.85
N LYS A 122 12.65 -4.67 -1.62
CA LYS A 122 13.44 -5.91 -1.84
C LYS A 122 14.83 -5.84 -1.18
N GLY A 123 14.91 -5.24 0.00
CA GLY A 123 16.13 -4.98 0.76
C GLY A 123 17.00 -3.84 0.26
N GLN A 124 16.72 -3.26 -0.91
CA GLN A 124 17.48 -2.19 -1.61
C GLN A 124 18.96 -2.49 -1.92
N PHE A 125 19.74 -2.92 -0.94
CA PHE A 125 21.17 -3.22 -1.02
C PHE A 125 21.42 -4.68 -0.63
N PHE A 126 22.33 -5.34 -1.33
CA PHE A 126 22.86 -6.61 -0.89
C PHE A 126 23.71 -6.41 0.38
N PRO A 127 23.58 -7.25 1.43
CA PRO A 127 22.78 -8.48 1.50
C PRO A 127 21.40 -8.32 2.18
N PHE A 128 20.89 -7.10 2.38
CA PHE A 128 19.60 -6.88 3.06
C PHE A 128 18.41 -7.52 2.36
N ASN A 129 18.50 -7.78 1.05
CA ASN A 129 17.51 -8.57 0.31
C ASN A 129 17.35 -9.99 0.87
N LEU A 130 18.40 -10.57 1.47
CA LEU A 130 18.31 -11.86 2.15
C LEU A 130 17.57 -11.75 3.51
N ILE A 131 17.71 -10.60 4.17
CA ILE A 131 17.03 -10.32 5.45
C ILE A 131 15.54 -10.11 5.20
N THR A 132 15.16 -9.27 4.23
CA THR A 132 13.73 -9.04 3.91
C THR A 132 13.04 -10.34 3.51
N LYS A 133 13.70 -11.19 2.71
CA LYS A 133 13.18 -12.51 2.32
C LYS A 133 12.91 -13.45 3.49
N ARG A 134 13.63 -13.30 4.61
CA ARG A 134 13.42 -14.09 5.83
C ARG A 134 12.36 -13.49 6.76
N VAL A 135 12.27 -12.17 6.82
CA VAL A 135 11.36 -11.45 7.74
C VAL A 135 9.92 -11.44 7.23
N PHE A 136 9.71 -11.26 5.93
CA PHE A 136 8.38 -11.14 5.36
C PHE A 136 7.96 -12.45 4.69
N LYS A 137 6.71 -12.88 4.93
CA LYS A 137 6.10 -14.00 4.18
C LYS A 137 6.17 -13.78 2.67
N LYS A 138 6.07 -12.51 2.25
CA LYS A 138 6.34 -12.07 0.90
C LYS A 138 7.03 -10.72 0.94
N ASP A 139 8.30 -10.67 0.53
CA ASP A 139 9.06 -9.43 0.50
C ASP A 139 9.05 -8.76 -0.88
N TYR A 140 8.84 -9.51 -1.97
CA TYR A 140 8.77 -8.98 -3.33
C TYR A 140 8.02 -9.92 -4.29
N GLY A 141 7.26 -9.34 -5.23
CA GLY A 141 6.54 -10.00 -6.31
C GLY A 141 5.12 -10.44 -5.94
N TYR A 142 4.57 -11.35 -6.75
CA TYR A 142 3.21 -11.89 -6.60
C TYR A 142 3.16 -13.15 -5.73
N LEU A 143 2.09 -13.32 -4.96
CA LEU A 143 1.74 -14.54 -4.22
C LEU A 143 0.22 -14.69 -4.14
N LYS A 144 -0.30 -15.91 -4.32
CA LYS A 144 -1.70 -16.29 -4.13
C LYS A 144 -1.84 -17.28 -2.98
N ILE A 145 -2.83 -17.07 -2.10
CA ILE A 145 -3.15 -17.93 -0.96
C ILE A 145 -4.66 -18.15 -0.96
N GLY A 146 -5.11 -19.31 -1.44
CA GLY A 146 -6.54 -19.54 -1.68
C GLY A 146 -7.09 -18.51 -2.69
N ASN A 147 -8.10 -17.75 -2.30
CA ASN A 147 -8.68 -16.67 -3.12
C ASN A 147 -7.93 -15.35 -2.97
N PHE A 148 -7.20 -15.15 -1.87
CA PHE A 148 -6.46 -13.92 -1.60
C PHE A 148 -5.18 -13.84 -2.43
N GLN A 149 -4.87 -12.65 -2.93
CA GLN A 149 -3.68 -12.34 -3.70
C GLN A 149 -2.93 -11.18 -3.08
N ILE A 150 -1.60 -11.18 -3.18
CA ILE A 150 -0.76 -10.05 -2.79
C ILE A 150 0.31 -9.78 -3.84
N ILE A 151 0.49 -8.48 -4.14
CA ILE A 151 1.59 -7.98 -4.95
C ILE A 151 2.42 -7.04 -4.09
N VAL A 152 3.72 -7.34 -3.96
CA VAL A 152 4.68 -6.52 -3.23
C VAL A 152 5.69 -5.95 -4.22
N SER A 153 5.60 -4.64 -4.49
CA SER A 153 6.56 -3.98 -5.38
C SER A 153 7.86 -3.64 -4.64
N SER A 154 8.99 -3.66 -5.36
CA SER A 154 10.26 -3.12 -4.87
C SER A 154 10.29 -1.58 -4.83
N GLY A 155 9.27 -0.92 -5.38
CA GLY A 155 9.05 0.52 -5.31
C GLY A 155 9.80 1.32 -6.39
N ALA A 156 9.22 2.45 -6.81
CA ALA A 156 9.74 3.28 -7.90
C ALA A 156 11.01 4.07 -7.54
N ARG A 157 11.28 4.23 -6.24
CA ARG A 157 12.41 5.01 -5.70
C ARG A 157 13.13 4.26 -4.58
N THR A 158 14.12 4.91 -3.99
CA THR A 158 14.90 4.39 -2.87
C THR A 158 14.36 4.88 -1.53
N TRP A 159 14.73 4.19 -0.45
CA TRP A 159 14.70 4.73 0.91
C TRP A 159 16.13 5.15 1.31
N GLY A 160 16.31 6.36 1.83
CA GLY A 160 17.65 6.87 2.14
C GLY A 160 18.53 7.08 0.87
N PRO A 161 19.79 6.58 0.82
CA PRO A 161 20.69 6.82 -0.30
C PRO A 161 20.10 6.39 -1.66
N PRO A 162 20.35 7.14 -2.75
CA PRO A 162 19.78 6.88 -4.08
C PRO A 162 20.53 5.77 -4.83
N ILE A 163 20.81 4.65 -4.16
CA ILE A 163 21.59 3.53 -4.68
C ILE A 163 20.80 2.23 -4.49
N ARG A 164 20.89 1.31 -5.44
CA ARG A 164 20.35 -0.05 -5.37
C ARG A 164 21.42 -1.05 -5.77
N ILE A 165 21.59 -2.11 -4.99
CA ILE A 165 22.50 -3.23 -5.26
C ILE A 165 21.71 -4.53 -5.06
N GLY A 166 21.57 -5.35 -6.10
CA GLY A 166 20.78 -6.59 -6.02
C GLY A 166 19.25 -6.40 -6.03
N SER A 167 18.76 -5.18 -6.28
CA SER A 167 17.35 -4.85 -6.49
C SER A 167 17.18 -3.84 -7.63
N LYS A 168 15.95 -3.64 -8.13
CA LYS A 168 15.63 -2.63 -9.15
C LYS A 168 14.44 -1.79 -8.70
N SER A 169 14.40 -0.52 -9.13
CA SER A 169 13.20 0.30 -9.00
C SER A 169 12.12 -0.21 -9.97
N GLU A 170 10.87 -0.11 -9.56
CA GLU A 170 9.75 -0.73 -10.27
C GLU A 170 8.48 0.12 -10.11
N ILE A 171 7.70 0.17 -11.19
CA ILE A 171 6.28 0.52 -11.19
C ILE A 171 5.58 -0.72 -11.73
N VAL A 172 4.57 -1.21 -11.02
CA VAL A 172 3.83 -2.41 -11.42
C VAL A 172 2.57 -1.95 -12.14
N ASP A 173 2.42 -2.38 -13.39
CA ASP A 173 1.18 -2.28 -14.13
C ASP A 173 0.40 -3.59 -13.95
N ILE A 174 -0.89 -3.48 -13.61
CA ILE A 174 -1.72 -4.61 -13.20
C ILE A 174 -3.03 -4.54 -13.96
N GLU A 175 -3.31 -5.57 -14.74
CA GLU A 175 -4.63 -5.82 -15.29
C GLU A 175 -5.39 -6.74 -14.33
N ILE A 176 -6.54 -6.29 -13.86
CA ILE A 176 -7.38 -7.03 -12.92
C ILE A 176 -8.70 -7.34 -13.62
N GLN A 177 -9.01 -8.62 -13.72
CA GLN A 177 -10.31 -9.10 -14.20
C GLN A 177 -11.08 -9.68 -13.01
N PHE A 178 -12.24 -9.11 -12.75
CA PHE A 178 -13.21 -9.68 -11.82
C PHE A 178 -14.14 -10.60 -12.61
N MET A 179 -14.50 -11.74 -12.02
CA MET A 179 -15.44 -12.70 -12.59
C MET A 179 -16.86 -12.41 -12.12
#